data_AF-A0A829GJ50-F1
#
_entry.id   AF-A0A829GJ50-F1
#
_cell.length_a   1.000
_cell.length_b   1.000
_cell.length_c   1.000
_cell.angle_alpha   90.00
_cell.angle_beta   90.00
_cell.angle_gamma   90.00
#
_symmetry.space_group_name_H-M   'P 1'
#
loop_
_entity.id
_entity.type
_entity.pdbx_description
1 polymer ?
#
loop_
_entity_poly.entity_id
_entity_poly.type
_entity_poly.pdbx_seq_one_letter_code
_entity_poly.pdbx_strand_id
1 'polypeptide(L)' 'PATPAPAAPVAPTGEGEVVTAPMPGTVTKILVKDGDAVTENQPLMILEAMKMENEIVAPKAGTIGQGVCNT' A
#
# COMPACT_ATOMS: atom_id res chain seq x y z
N PRO A 1 12.85 -1.95 27.74
CA PRO A 1 13.02 -1.08 26.55
C PRO A 1 13.38 -1.92 25.32
N ALA A 2 12.39 -2.20 24.46
CA ALA A 2 12.61 -2.96 23.23
C ALA A 2 12.84 -1.96 22.08
N THR A 3 14.07 -1.90 21.60
CA THR A 3 14.47 -1.14 20.42
C THR A 3 13.94 -1.86 19.16
N PRO A 4 13.17 -1.23 18.25
CA PRO A 4 12.85 -1.83 16.97
C PRO A 4 14.12 -1.86 16.10
N ALA A 5 14.48 -3.05 15.62
CA ALA A 5 15.64 -3.31 14.78
C ALA A 5 15.58 -2.54 13.44
N PRO A 6 16.73 -2.15 12.86
CA PRO A 6 16.79 -1.41 11.62
C PRO A 6 16.36 -2.30 10.45
N ALA A 7 15.26 -1.93 9.78
CA ALA A 7 14.82 -2.56 8.55
C ALA A 7 15.89 -2.34 7.46
N ALA A 8 16.48 -3.43 6.99
CA ALA A 8 17.44 -3.42 5.89
C ALA A 8 16.79 -2.85 4.61
N PRO A 9 17.53 -2.08 3.79
CA PRO A 9 17.02 -1.61 2.51
C PRO A 9 16.98 -2.80 1.55
N VAL A 10 15.79 -3.38 1.36
CA VAL A 10 15.58 -4.35 0.30
C VAL A 10 15.58 -3.60 -1.04
N ALA A 11 16.57 -3.91 -1.88
CA ALA A 11 16.65 -3.36 -3.23
C ALA A 11 15.39 -3.77 -4.03
N PRO A 12 14.79 -2.87 -4.83
CA PRO A 12 13.62 -3.23 -5.62
C PRO A 12 14.07 -4.10 -6.79
N THR A 13 13.96 -5.42 -6.63
CA THR A 13 14.10 -6.39 -7.72
C THR A 13 12.82 -7.19 -7.79
N GLY A 14 12.13 -7.11 -8.92
CA GLY A 14 11.00 -7.97 -9.25
C GLY A 14 9.70 -7.20 -9.41
N GLU A 15 9.23 -7.14 -10.66
CA GLU A 15 7.81 -7.27 -11.05
C GLU A 15 6.82 -6.94 -9.91
N GLY A 16 6.64 -5.65 -9.65
CA GLY A 16 5.65 -5.21 -8.66
C GLY A 16 4.27 -5.67 -9.08
N GLU A 17 3.59 -6.44 -8.22
CA GLU A 17 2.20 -6.80 -8.45
C GLU A 17 1.34 -5.54 -8.33
N VAL A 18 0.72 -5.14 -9.43
CA VAL A 18 -0.13 -3.95 -9.46
C VAL A 18 -1.39 -4.25 -8.64
N VAL A 19 -1.47 -3.68 -7.44
CA VAL A 19 -2.68 -3.72 -6.63
C VAL A 19 -3.66 -2.69 -7.19
N THR A 20 -4.52 -3.11 -8.10
CA THR A 20 -5.60 -2.28 -8.64
C THR A 20 -6.76 -2.20 -7.64
N ALA A 21 -7.38 -1.03 -7.54
CA ALA A 21 -8.62 -0.88 -6.78
C ALA A 21 -9.70 -1.84 -7.32
N PRO A 22 -10.32 -2.68 -6.46
CA PRO A 22 -11.32 -3.66 -6.89
C PRO A 22 -12.67 -3.02 -7.24
N MET A 23 -12.87 -1.75 -6.89
CA MET A 23 -14.11 -1.01 -7.13
C MET A 23 -13.77 0.42 -7.57
N PRO A 24 -14.51 0.99 -8.55
CA PRO A 24 -14.34 2.39 -8.92
C PRO A 24 -14.73 3.30 -7.76
N GLY A 25 -13.84 4.21 -7.40
CA GLY A 25 -14.01 5.14 -6.30
C GLY A 25 -12.93 6.21 -6.32
N THR A 26 -13.03 7.17 -5.41
CA THR A 26 -12.06 8.25 -5.27
C THR A 26 -11.10 7.93 -4.13
N VAL A 27 -9.79 8.06 -4.36
CA VAL A 27 -8.81 7.91 -3.28
C VAL A 27 -8.94 9.11 -2.34
N THR A 28 -9.42 8.90 -1.12
CA THR A 28 -9.54 9.97 -0.12
C THR A 28 -8.28 10.11 0.71
N LYS A 29 -7.55 9.01 0.91
CA LYS A 29 -6.34 9.01 1.74
C LYS A 29 -5.37 7.92 1.33
N ILE A 30 -4.09 8.26 1.27
CA ILE A 30 -2.99 7.30 1.10
C ILE A 30 -2.29 7.16 2.45
N LEU A 31 -2.18 5.94 2.97
CA LEU A 31 -1.59 5.62 4.27
C LEU A 31 -0.12 5.21 4.17
N VAL A 32 0.33 4.85 2.97
CA VAL A 32 1.70 4.40 2.69
C VAL A 32 2.40 5.35 1.71
N LYS A 33 3.71 5.18 1.56
CA LYS A 33 4.51 5.94 0.59
C LYS A 33 5.31 4.99 -0.30
N ASP A 34 5.78 5.51 -1.41
CA ASP A 34 6.70 4.78 -2.27
C ASP A 34 7.97 4.41 -1.48
N GLY A 35 8.40 3.15 -1.60
CA GLY A 35 9.53 2.61 -0.86
C GLY A 35 9.21 2.18 0.57
N ASP A 36 7.96 2.35 1.04
CA ASP A 36 7.57 1.94 2.38
C ASP A 36 7.36 0.42 2.45
N ALA A 37 7.74 -0.16 3.58
CA ALA A 37 7.57 -1.59 3.84
C ALA A 37 6.18 -1.85 4.41
N VAL A 38 5.45 -2.78 3.80
CA VAL A 38 4.08 -3.13 4.19
C VAL A 38 3.97 -4.61 4.50
N THR A 39 3.06 -4.97 5.41
CA THR A 39 2.74 -6.36 5.75
C THR A 39 1.43 -6.80 5.08
N GLU A 40 1.23 -8.12 4.99
CA GLU A 40 -0.06 -8.67 4.56
C GLU A 40 -1.21 -8.12 5.40
N ASN A 41 -2.35 -7.83 4.77
CA ASN A 41 -3.52 -7.18 5.38
C ASN A 41 -3.26 -5.78 5.95
N GLN A 42 -2.12 -5.14 5.67
CA GLN A 42 -1.89 -3.76 6.07
C GLN A 42 -2.66 -2.78 5.18
N PRO A 43 -3.41 -1.82 5.74
CA PRO A 43 -4.10 -0.81 4.95
C PRO A 43 -3.11 0.13 4.26
N LEU A 44 -3.24 0.21 2.93
CA LEU A 44 -2.42 1.00 2.03
C LEU A 44 -3.04 2.36 1.73
N MET A 45 -4.35 2.37 1.44
CA MET A 45 -5.10 3.56 1.09
C MET A 45 -6.58 3.38 1.39
N ILE A 46 -7.31 4.48 1.44
CA ILE A 46 -8.76 4.53 1.64
C ILE A 46 -9.37 5.07 0.36
N LEU A 47 -10.32 4.32 -0.18
CA LEU A 47 -11.15 4.74 -1.30
C LEU A 47 -12.55 5.06 -0.79
N GLU A 48 -13.16 6.11 -1.32
CA GLU A 48 -14.57 6.39 -1.14
C GLU A 48 -15.32 5.98 -2.40
N ALA A 49 -16.22 5.01 -2.26
CA ALA A 49 -17.13 4.57 -3.30
C ALA A 49 -18.57 4.70 -2.80
N MET A 50 -19.41 5.45 -3.51
CA MET A 50 -20.84 5.59 -3.22
C MET A 50 -21.17 5.95 -1.74
N LYS A 51 -20.41 6.90 -1.15
CA LYS A 51 -20.54 7.37 0.26
C LYS A 51 -20.11 6.34 1.32
N MET A 52 -19.41 5.28 0.93
CA MET A 52 -18.79 4.32 1.84
C MET A 52 -17.28 4.35 1.66
N GLU A 53 -16.57 4.44 2.78
CA GLU A 53 -15.11 4.34 2.84
C GLU A 53 -14.71 2.87 2.82
N ASN A 54 -13.79 2.50 1.94
CA ASN A 54 -13.31 1.15 1.73
C ASN A 54 -11.78 1.15 1.79
N GLU A 55 -11.22 0.36 2.69
CA GLU A 55 -9.78 0.25 2.87
C GLU A 55 -9.20 -0.74 1.85
N ILE A 56 -8.13 -0.34 1.17
CA ILE A 56 -7.35 -1.22 0.32
C ILE A 56 -6.19 -1.72 1.15
N VAL A 57 -6.16 -3.03 1.37
CA VAL A 57 -5.12 -3.70 2.14
C VAL A 57 -4.10 -4.37 1.21
N ALA A 58 -2.89 -4.57 1.71
CA ALA A 58 -1.85 -5.27 0.97
C ALA A 58 -2.18 -6.78 0.90
N PRO A 59 -2.20 -7.40 -0.28
CA PRO A 59 -2.45 -8.83 -0.43
C PRO A 59 -1.30 -9.70 0.11
N LYS A 60 -0.11 -9.12 0.29
CA LYS A 60 1.08 -9.78 0.85
C LYS A 60 2.04 -8.73 1.43
N ALA A 61 2.95 -9.18 2.28
CA ALA A 61 4.05 -8.35 2.75
C ALA A 61 5.03 -8.03 1.60
N GLY A 62 5.52 -6.80 1.55
CA GLY A 62 6.40 -6.32 0.48
C GLY A 62 6.77 -4.86 0.64
N THR A 63 7.30 -4.27 -0.43
CA THR A 63 7.67 -2.85 -0.49
C THR A 63 6.84 -2.17 -1.58
N ILE A 64 6.30 -0.99 -1.28
CA ILE A 64 5.51 -0.22 -2.23
C ILE A 64 6.42 0.28 -3.36
N GLY A 65 6.15 -0.16 -4.59
CA GLY A 65 6.82 0.36 -5.79
C GLY A 65 6.23 1.69 -6.22
N GLN A 66 7.07 2.58 -6.78
CA GLN A 66 6.59 3.81 -7.40
C GLN A 66 5.66 3.50 -8.57
N GLY A 67 4.39 3.93 -8.50
CA GLY A 67 3.56 4.14 -9.69
C GLY A 67 2.21 3.43 -9.78
N VAL A 68 1.37 3.43 -8.73
CA VAL A 68 0.04 2.75 -8.81
C VAL A 68 -1.19 3.61 -8.44
N CYS A 69 -1.05 4.91 -8.18
CA CYS A 69 -2.22 5.80 -8.12
C CYS A 69 -2.14 6.88 -9.19
N ASN A 70 -2.66 6.59 -10.40
CA ASN A 70 -3.07 7.65 -11.30
C ASN A 70 -4.53 7.98 -11.01
N THR A 71 -4.79 9.28 -10.79
CA THR A 71 -6.10 9.84 -10.42
C THR A 71 -7.15 9.60 -11.49
#